data_AF-A0A672L713-F1
#
_entry.id   AF-A0A672L713-F1
#
_cell.length_a   1.000
_cell.length_b   1.000
_cell.length_c   1.000
_cell.angle_alpha   90.00
_cell.angle_beta   90.00
_cell.angle_gamma   90.00
#
_symmetry.space_group_name_H-M   'P 1'
#
loop_
_entity.id
_entity.type
_entity.pdbx_description
1 polymer ?
#
loop_
_entity_poly.entity_id
_entity_poly.type
_entity_poly.pdbx_seq_one_letter_code
_entity_poly.pdbx_strand_id
1 'polypeptide(L)'
;KKKILSTQQFRSVLCVQYYVCVMCVLHCKQPEQQIKPYLKHHLPKRYHYASNRRIEDVSVLVNPRWLFERYHTHTHTLMLCRLAHVLMVLNHLLRMSVYSPSHPTEQSGPEQCPITSLEPTHTLGCSCTALSERRHMLFGRPRVLQSDAKYCVLHQHGFITAYSTLTHTPVWSSFTLDKTAESSPVISDCLRADIRIPANQSATCEQFNNAGNITHVFLFPPSECVCACVLNLLQLVYFQEVLLLKYTSQYNGINVVTGPVYDYNFDGRFDSPEQIQEFVAGSSIPVPTHYFVVLTSCKNDTQTVSECSAELQTVSFLLPHRSDNMESCAVSPESQWAEPLLWMHQSRVRDVEWISGLDFFQDSKRPIAELLRLKTRPTAAIHPKA
;
A
#
# COMPACT_ATOMS: atom_id res chain seq x y z
N LYS A 1 8.89 56.60 -14.22
CA LYS A 1 9.27 55.22 -14.58
C LYS A 1 9.17 54.33 -13.33
N LYS A 2 7.99 53.74 -13.04
CA LYS A 2 7.85 52.73 -11.98
C LYS A 2 7.96 51.36 -12.63
N LYS A 3 8.99 50.59 -12.27
CA LYS A 3 9.18 49.20 -12.71
C LYS A 3 8.09 48.33 -12.07
N ILE A 4 7.38 47.58 -12.89
CA ILE A 4 6.48 46.51 -12.47
C ILE A 4 7.34 45.25 -12.26
N LEU A 5 7.32 44.69 -11.05
CA LEU A 5 7.83 43.35 -10.77
C LEU A 5 6.69 42.34 -10.94
N SER A 6 6.95 41.30 -11.72
CA SER A 6 6.03 40.23 -12.12
C SER A 6 5.43 39.49 -10.92
N THR A 7 4.10 39.41 -10.87
CA THR A 7 3.27 38.83 -9.80
C THR A 7 2.99 37.33 -9.95
N GLN A 8 3.65 36.63 -10.89
CA GLN A 8 3.35 35.20 -11.13
C GLN A 8 4.03 34.22 -10.17
N GLN A 9 5.05 34.64 -9.42
CA GLN A 9 5.80 33.74 -8.52
C GLN A 9 5.37 33.83 -7.04
N PHE A 10 4.58 34.83 -6.67
CA PHE A 10 4.13 35.07 -5.28
C PHE A 10 2.76 34.47 -4.93
N ARG A 11 1.95 34.04 -5.91
CA ARG A 11 0.61 33.49 -5.64
C ARG A 11 0.64 32.08 -5.04
N SER A 12 1.63 31.24 -5.36
CA SER A 12 1.71 29.86 -4.87
C SER A 12 2.05 29.80 -3.38
N VAL A 13 3.03 30.58 -2.93
CA VAL A 13 3.55 30.52 -1.54
C VAL A 13 2.51 31.02 -0.52
N LEU A 14 1.81 32.13 -0.82
CA LEU A 14 0.74 32.67 0.03
C LEU A 14 -0.50 31.76 0.08
N CYS A 15 -0.79 31.04 -1.00
CA CYS A 15 -1.94 30.15 -1.08
C CYS A 15 -1.70 28.84 -0.30
N VAL A 16 -0.49 28.28 -0.40
CA VAL A 16 -0.08 27.10 0.40
C VAL A 16 -0.10 27.43 1.90
N GLN A 17 0.44 28.60 2.31
CA GLN A 17 0.38 29.03 3.72
C GLN A 17 -1.05 29.21 4.23
N TYR A 18 -1.97 29.69 3.38
CA TYR A 18 -3.39 29.83 3.75
C TYR A 18 -4.05 28.48 4.04
N TYR A 19 -3.88 27.48 3.15
CA TYR A 19 -4.51 26.16 3.35
C TYR A 19 -3.89 25.39 4.51
N VAL A 20 -2.58 25.45 4.70
CA VAL A 20 -1.91 24.88 5.89
C VAL A 20 -2.47 25.54 7.17
N CYS A 21 -2.70 26.85 7.15
CA CYS A 21 -3.34 27.56 8.27
C CYS A 21 -4.78 27.07 8.53
N VAL A 22 -5.59 26.88 7.49
CA VAL A 22 -6.96 26.32 7.62
C VAL A 22 -6.92 24.90 8.20
N MET A 23 -5.99 24.05 7.76
CA MET A 23 -5.77 22.72 8.33
C MET A 23 -5.43 22.82 9.83
N CYS A 24 -4.46 23.64 10.22
CA CYS A 24 -4.10 23.83 11.62
C CYS A 24 -5.25 24.36 12.50
N VAL A 25 -6.19 25.13 11.93
CA VAL A 25 -7.36 25.65 12.65
C VAL A 25 -8.46 24.60 12.81
N LEU A 26 -8.58 23.65 11.89
CA LEU A 26 -9.63 22.62 11.94
C LEU A 26 -9.15 21.29 12.55
N HIS A 27 -7.85 21.01 12.58
CA HIS A 27 -7.33 19.73 13.06
C HIS A 27 -7.41 19.62 14.58
N CYS A 28 -7.92 18.49 15.07
CA CYS A 28 -7.83 18.02 16.45
C CYS A 28 -8.21 19.07 17.51
N LYS A 29 -9.29 19.83 17.27
CA LYS A 29 -9.74 20.87 18.22
C LYS A 29 -10.57 20.31 19.36
N GLN A 30 -11.24 19.19 19.14
CA GLN A 30 -12.03 18.51 20.15
C GLN A 30 -11.77 16.99 20.10
N PRO A 31 -11.81 16.27 21.24
CA PRO A 31 -11.57 14.83 21.28
C PRO A 31 -12.54 14.02 20.41
N GLU A 32 -13.82 14.42 20.34
CA GLU A 32 -14.87 13.75 19.57
C GLU A 32 -15.31 14.58 18.36
N GLN A 33 -14.33 15.13 17.64
CA GLN A 33 -14.62 15.96 16.48
C GLN A 33 -15.28 15.14 15.35
N GLN A 34 -16.43 15.63 14.88
CA GLN A 34 -17.25 14.94 13.87
C GLN A 34 -16.85 15.26 12.44
N ILE A 35 -15.80 16.07 12.29
CA ILE A 35 -15.23 16.49 11.02
C ILE A 35 -13.74 16.19 10.99
N LYS A 36 -13.23 15.78 9.84
CA LYS A 36 -11.80 15.57 9.60
C LYS A 36 -11.40 16.35 8.34
N PRO A 37 -10.58 17.40 8.48
CA PRO A 37 -10.09 18.14 7.33
C PRO A 37 -8.92 17.39 6.67
N TYR A 38 -8.83 17.47 5.35
CA TYR A 38 -7.78 16.86 4.53
C TYR A 38 -7.34 17.84 3.46
N LEU A 39 -6.04 17.79 3.14
CA LEU A 39 -5.60 18.19 1.81
C LEU A 39 -6.06 17.13 0.82
N LYS A 40 -6.51 17.52 -0.38
CA LYS A 40 -7.11 16.59 -1.34
C LYS A 40 -6.22 15.38 -1.68
N HIS A 41 -4.89 15.56 -1.69
CA HIS A 41 -3.93 14.48 -1.95
C HIS A 41 -3.76 13.50 -0.78
N HIS A 42 -4.16 13.88 0.44
CA HIS A 42 -4.18 13.02 1.64
C HIS A 42 -5.53 12.31 1.85
N LEU A 43 -6.55 12.60 1.04
CA LEU A 43 -7.81 11.87 1.12
C LEU A 43 -7.58 10.38 0.83
N PRO A 44 -8.35 9.48 1.46
CA PRO A 44 -8.31 8.05 1.14
C PRO A 44 -8.45 7.82 -0.36
N LYS A 45 -7.47 7.12 -0.95
CA LYS A 45 -7.39 6.93 -2.41
C LYS A 45 -8.60 6.23 -3.01
N ARG A 46 -9.34 5.44 -2.21
CA ARG A 46 -10.62 4.84 -2.62
C ARG A 46 -11.69 5.84 -3.08
N TYR A 47 -11.58 7.11 -2.71
CA TYR A 47 -12.52 8.15 -3.13
C TYR A 47 -12.25 8.66 -4.54
N HIS A 48 -11.02 8.51 -5.06
CA HIS A 48 -10.62 9.04 -6.38
C HIS A 48 -11.02 10.51 -6.56
N TYR A 49 -10.83 11.32 -5.51
CA TYR A 49 -11.35 12.69 -5.40
C TYR A 49 -10.22 13.72 -5.16
N ALA A 50 -9.24 13.76 -6.06
CA ALA A 50 -8.09 14.68 -5.96
C ALA A 50 -7.63 15.27 -7.31
N SER A 51 -7.57 14.46 -8.37
CA SER A 51 -7.09 14.86 -9.70
C SER A 51 -8.12 15.64 -10.53
N ASN A 52 -8.49 16.83 -10.03
CA ASN A 52 -9.18 17.84 -10.83
C ASN A 52 -8.96 19.25 -10.24
N ARG A 53 -8.72 20.24 -11.09
CA ARG A 53 -8.60 21.65 -10.67
C ARG A 53 -9.87 22.24 -10.04
N ARG A 54 -11.04 21.61 -10.26
CA ARG A 54 -12.32 22.01 -9.65
C ARG A 54 -12.49 21.47 -8.22
N ILE A 55 -11.65 20.51 -7.82
CA ILE A 55 -11.62 20.00 -6.45
C ILE A 55 -10.69 20.91 -5.66
N GLU A 56 -11.26 21.59 -4.67
CA GLU A 56 -10.53 22.47 -3.76
C GLU A 56 -9.42 21.71 -3.03
N ASP A 57 -8.32 22.40 -2.75
CA ASP A 57 -7.15 21.80 -2.09
C ASP A 57 -7.48 21.29 -0.68
N VAL A 58 -8.50 21.87 -0.05
CA VAL A 58 -9.01 21.50 1.26
C VAL A 58 -10.39 20.87 1.15
N SER A 59 -10.52 19.65 1.67
CA SER A 59 -11.78 18.92 1.82
C SER A 59 -12.05 18.61 3.29
N VAL A 60 -13.32 18.57 3.69
CA VAL A 60 -13.72 18.21 5.05
C VAL A 60 -14.60 16.98 4.99
N LEU A 61 -14.13 15.87 5.57
CA LEU A 61 -14.93 14.67 5.74
C LEU A 61 -15.78 14.82 6.99
N VAL A 62 -17.07 14.52 6.88
CA VAL A 62 -18.04 14.67 7.96
C VAL A 62 -18.59 13.29 8.30
N ASN A 63 -18.64 12.97 9.60
CA ASN A 63 -19.19 11.71 10.06
C ASN A 63 -20.67 11.57 9.67
N PRO A 64 -21.17 10.35 9.41
CA PRO A 64 -22.58 10.13 9.11
C PRO A 64 -23.49 10.79 10.17
N ARG A 65 -24.60 11.39 9.72
CA ARG A 65 -25.58 12.14 10.53
C ARG A 65 -25.15 13.54 10.99
N TRP A 66 -23.97 14.02 10.58
CA TRP A 66 -23.51 15.39 10.86
C TRP A 66 -23.45 16.24 9.58
N LEU A 67 -23.47 17.56 9.76
CA LEU A 67 -23.30 18.56 8.70
C LEU A 67 -22.20 19.55 9.12
N PHE A 68 -21.49 20.10 8.13
CA PHE A 68 -20.48 21.14 8.34
C PHE A 68 -20.87 22.38 7.54
N GLU A 69 -21.28 23.43 8.24
CA GLU A 69 -21.77 24.68 7.66
C GLU A 69 -20.98 25.87 8.22
N ARG A 70 -20.74 26.88 7.37
CA ARG A 70 -20.02 28.11 7.78
C ARG A 70 -20.92 29.07 8.56
N TYR A 71 -22.23 29.08 8.29
CA TYR A 71 -23.20 29.97 8.92
C TYR A 71 -24.52 29.24 9.17
N HIS A 72 -25.17 29.50 10.30
CA HIS A 72 -26.39 28.82 10.76
C HIS A 72 -27.68 29.24 10.01
N THR A 73 -27.57 29.67 8.76
CA THR A 73 -28.67 30.26 7.98
C THR A 73 -28.86 29.55 6.65
N HIS A 74 -29.43 28.35 6.68
CA HIS A 74 -30.55 27.88 5.85
C HIS A 74 -30.51 26.37 5.62
N THR A 75 -31.67 25.76 5.89
CA THR A 75 -32.06 24.39 5.54
C THR A 75 -32.04 24.18 4.03
N HIS A 76 -31.10 23.39 3.47
CA HIS A 76 -31.34 22.73 2.19
C HIS A 76 -30.64 21.36 2.03
N THR A 77 -31.39 20.54 1.28
CA THR A 77 -31.37 19.13 0.92
C THR A 77 -30.04 18.58 0.35
N LEU A 78 -29.70 17.35 0.76
CA LEU A 78 -28.58 16.53 0.28
C LEU A 78 -28.62 16.27 -1.23
N MET A 79 -27.45 16.38 -1.88
CA MET A 79 -27.16 15.78 -3.20
C MET A 79 -26.31 14.52 -2.99
N LEU A 80 -26.90 13.35 -3.17
CA LEU A 80 -26.20 12.06 -3.22
C LEU A 80 -25.75 11.81 -4.66
N CYS A 81 -24.45 11.91 -4.93
CA CYS A 81 -23.86 11.39 -6.17
C CYS A 81 -23.46 9.93 -5.98
N ARG A 82 -24.17 9.01 -6.64
CA ARG A 82 -23.68 7.65 -6.90
C ARG A 82 -23.01 7.64 -8.26
N LEU A 83 -21.70 7.44 -8.30
CA LEU A 83 -20.97 7.12 -9.52
C LEU A 83 -20.93 5.60 -9.68
N ALA A 84 -21.50 5.11 -10.77
CA ALA A 84 -21.46 3.71 -11.16
C ALA A 84 -20.70 3.61 -12.49
N HIS A 85 -19.58 2.88 -12.47
CA HIS A 85 -18.99 2.28 -13.66
C HIS A 85 -18.23 1.03 -13.24
N VAL A 86 -18.69 -0.15 -13.67
CA VAL A 86 -17.84 -1.23 -14.17
C VAL A 86 -18.67 -2.09 -15.13
N LEU A 87 -18.37 -2.06 -16.43
CA LEU A 87 -19.13 -2.78 -17.46
C LEU A 87 -18.71 -4.25 -17.66
N MET A 88 -17.67 -4.74 -16.96
CA MET A 88 -17.05 -6.05 -17.26
C MET A 88 -17.02 -7.05 -16.09
N VAL A 89 -17.12 -6.58 -14.84
CA VAL A 89 -17.17 -7.45 -13.63
C VAL A 89 -18.53 -8.14 -13.47
N LEU A 90 -19.56 -7.60 -14.14
CA LEU A 90 -20.95 -8.01 -13.98
C LEU A 90 -21.35 -9.17 -14.91
N ASN A 91 -20.39 -9.88 -15.51
CA ASN A 91 -20.66 -11.03 -16.37
C ASN A 91 -21.55 -12.08 -15.71
N HIS A 92 -21.42 -12.28 -14.39
CA HIS A 92 -22.25 -13.20 -13.61
C HIS A 92 -23.73 -12.78 -13.51
N LEU A 93 -24.07 -11.53 -13.86
CA LEU A 93 -25.45 -11.04 -13.95
C LEU A 93 -26.09 -11.29 -15.33
N LEU A 94 -25.29 -11.64 -16.34
CA LEU A 94 -25.75 -11.87 -17.70
C LEU A 94 -26.02 -13.36 -17.91
N ARG A 95 -27.16 -13.68 -18.53
CA ARG A 95 -27.46 -15.07 -18.94
C ARG A 95 -26.47 -15.61 -19.97
N MET A 96 -25.93 -14.72 -20.80
CA MET A 96 -24.84 -14.99 -21.74
C MET A 96 -23.84 -13.82 -21.68
N SER A 97 -22.58 -14.10 -21.37
CA SER A 97 -21.53 -13.09 -21.36
C SER A 97 -21.10 -12.74 -22.79
N VAL A 98 -21.12 -11.45 -23.13
CA VAL A 98 -20.69 -10.95 -24.45
C VAL A 98 -19.16 -10.79 -24.53
N TYR A 99 -18.48 -10.70 -23.39
CA TYR A 99 -17.04 -10.50 -23.31
C TYR A 99 -16.38 -11.50 -22.35
N SER A 100 -15.32 -12.16 -22.81
CA SER A 100 -14.50 -13.07 -22.00
C SER A 100 -13.22 -12.34 -21.56
N PRO A 101 -13.07 -12.01 -20.26
CA PRO A 101 -11.90 -11.29 -19.78
C PRO A 101 -10.65 -12.18 -19.81
N SER A 102 -9.50 -11.56 -20.09
CA SER A 102 -8.16 -12.15 -20.00
C SER A 102 -7.30 -11.36 -19.01
N HIS A 103 -6.26 -11.99 -18.46
CA HIS A 103 -5.27 -11.30 -17.64
C HIS A 103 -4.50 -10.26 -18.46
N PRO A 104 -4.11 -9.12 -17.87
CA PRO A 104 -3.18 -8.20 -18.51
C PRO A 104 -1.81 -8.88 -18.67
N THR A 105 -1.18 -8.67 -19.82
CA THR A 105 0.16 -9.18 -20.10
C THR A 105 1.19 -8.41 -19.29
N GLU A 106 2.07 -9.14 -18.60
CA GLU A 106 3.22 -8.57 -17.90
C GLU A 106 4.10 -7.79 -18.88
N GLN A 107 4.45 -6.55 -18.54
CA GLN A 107 5.27 -5.69 -19.39
C GLN A 107 6.76 -5.85 -19.08
N SER A 108 7.09 -6.09 -17.81
CA SER A 108 8.47 -6.30 -17.36
C SER A 108 8.56 -7.59 -16.55
N GLY A 109 9.30 -8.56 -17.08
CA GLY A 109 9.59 -9.83 -16.40
C GLY A 109 10.75 -9.70 -15.40
N PRO A 110 10.86 -10.60 -14.42
CA PRO A 110 11.94 -10.57 -13.46
C PRO A 110 13.29 -10.91 -14.11
N GLU A 111 14.33 -10.15 -13.76
CA GLU A 111 15.72 -10.44 -14.06
C GLU A 111 16.26 -11.55 -13.15
N GLN A 112 17.38 -12.15 -13.54
CA GLN A 112 18.10 -13.09 -12.69
C GLN A 112 19.01 -12.32 -11.72
N CYS A 113 18.88 -12.59 -10.41
CA CYS A 113 19.82 -12.16 -9.38
C CYS A 113 20.63 -13.37 -8.88
N PRO A 114 21.66 -13.80 -9.65
CA PRO A 114 22.46 -14.97 -9.28
C PRO A 114 23.30 -14.68 -8.04
N ILE A 115 23.53 -15.72 -7.24
CA ILE A 115 24.44 -15.66 -6.09
C ILE A 115 25.86 -15.55 -6.63
N THR A 116 26.54 -14.43 -6.35
CA THR A 116 27.91 -14.18 -6.84
C THR A 116 28.95 -15.08 -6.16
N SER A 117 28.69 -15.52 -4.92
CA SER A 117 29.42 -16.64 -4.30
C SER A 117 28.68 -17.23 -3.09
N LEU A 118 28.54 -18.55 -3.08
CA LEU A 118 28.57 -19.50 -1.96
C LEU A 118 28.21 -20.84 -2.60
N GLU A 119 29.18 -21.52 -3.20
CA GLU A 119 28.97 -22.87 -3.75
C GLU A 119 28.87 -23.86 -2.58
N PRO A 120 27.70 -24.47 -2.32
CA PRO A 120 27.67 -25.66 -1.50
C PRO A 120 28.32 -26.80 -2.29
N THR A 121 29.28 -27.50 -1.69
CA THR A 121 29.97 -28.63 -2.33
C THR A 121 29.04 -29.79 -2.71
N HIS A 122 27.83 -29.83 -2.16
CA HIS A 122 26.78 -30.79 -2.49
C HIS A 122 25.40 -30.13 -2.47
N THR A 123 24.71 -30.10 -3.61
CA THR A 123 23.26 -29.92 -3.65
C THR A 123 22.61 -31.24 -3.22
N LEU A 124 22.21 -31.36 -1.95
CA LEU A 124 21.58 -32.55 -1.34
C LEU A 124 20.22 -32.96 -1.97
N GLY A 125 19.94 -32.64 -3.24
CA GLY A 125 18.67 -32.89 -3.92
C GLY A 125 17.51 -31.99 -3.45
N CYS A 126 17.75 -31.08 -2.52
CA CYS A 126 16.75 -30.18 -1.95
C CYS A 126 16.72 -28.82 -2.68
N SER A 127 15.56 -28.43 -3.21
CA SER A 127 15.35 -27.08 -3.77
C SER A 127 14.56 -26.21 -2.79
N CYS A 128 15.25 -25.44 -1.94
CA CYS A 128 14.62 -24.58 -0.94
C CYS A 128 13.72 -23.49 -1.54
N THR A 129 13.99 -23.07 -2.78
CA THR A 129 13.18 -22.08 -3.53
C THR A 129 11.74 -22.54 -3.72
N ALA A 130 11.53 -23.80 -4.12
CA ALA A 130 10.23 -24.36 -4.40
C ALA A 130 9.34 -24.45 -3.15
N LEU A 131 9.94 -24.64 -1.96
CA LEU A 131 9.20 -24.69 -0.69
C LEU A 131 8.71 -23.30 -0.28
N SER A 132 9.57 -22.28 -0.39
CA SER A 132 9.21 -20.90 -0.09
C SER A 132 8.12 -20.38 -1.04
N GLU A 133 8.24 -20.65 -2.35
CA GLU A 133 7.22 -20.28 -3.34
C GLU A 133 5.87 -20.92 -3.03
N ARG A 134 5.83 -22.22 -2.71
CA ARG A 134 4.58 -22.90 -2.34
C ARG A 134 3.91 -22.33 -1.10
N ARG A 135 4.67 -21.70 -0.19
CA ARG A 135 4.13 -21.11 1.04
C ARG A 135 3.70 -19.66 0.86
N HIS A 136 4.53 -18.86 0.19
CA HIS A 136 4.40 -17.40 0.13
C HIS A 136 3.90 -16.85 -1.21
N MET A 137 3.78 -17.69 -2.24
CA MET A 137 3.23 -17.35 -3.57
C MET A 137 1.99 -18.19 -3.91
N LEU A 138 1.08 -18.35 -2.95
CA LEU A 138 -0.14 -19.17 -3.08
C LEU A 138 -0.99 -18.85 -4.32
N PHE A 139 -0.94 -17.60 -4.77
CA PHE A 139 -1.73 -17.09 -5.90
C PHE A 139 -0.87 -16.61 -7.08
N GLY A 140 0.42 -16.98 -7.08
CA GLY A 140 1.42 -16.47 -8.01
C GLY A 140 2.04 -15.15 -7.58
N ARG A 141 3.17 -14.82 -8.22
CA ARG A 141 3.83 -13.53 -8.01
C ARG A 141 3.01 -12.38 -8.64
N PRO A 142 2.93 -11.21 -7.98
CA PRO A 142 2.42 -10.00 -8.62
C PRO A 142 3.17 -9.73 -9.94
N ARG A 143 2.41 -9.50 -11.02
CA ARG A 143 2.98 -9.18 -12.34
C ARG A 143 3.17 -7.69 -12.47
N VAL A 144 4.30 -7.26 -13.06
CA VAL A 144 4.62 -5.84 -13.22
C VAL A 144 4.11 -5.32 -14.56
N LEU A 145 3.20 -4.34 -14.50
CA LEU A 145 2.60 -3.71 -15.69
C LEU A 145 3.32 -2.43 -16.13
N GLN A 146 4.32 -1.99 -15.37
CA GLN A 146 5.19 -0.88 -15.72
C GLN A 146 6.17 -1.33 -16.81
N SER A 147 6.38 -0.50 -17.85
CA SER A 147 7.39 -0.77 -18.89
C SER A 147 8.80 -0.47 -18.36
N ASP A 148 9.78 -1.22 -18.86
CA ASP A 148 11.21 -1.04 -18.58
C ASP A 148 11.61 -1.14 -17.08
N ALA A 149 10.77 -1.78 -16.27
CA ALA A 149 11.03 -1.99 -14.85
C ALA A 149 12.08 -3.09 -14.66
N LYS A 150 13.20 -2.76 -14.01
CA LYS A 150 14.27 -3.71 -13.70
C LYS A 150 14.17 -4.18 -12.27
N TYR A 151 13.75 -5.42 -12.09
CA TYR A 151 13.62 -6.04 -10.78
C TYR A 151 13.96 -7.53 -10.84
N CYS A 152 14.31 -8.10 -9.71
CA CYS A 152 14.47 -9.54 -9.56
C CYS A 152 13.71 -10.06 -8.33
N VAL A 153 13.42 -11.36 -8.31
CA VAL A 153 12.70 -12.00 -7.21
C VAL A 153 13.71 -12.65 -6.28
N LEU A 154 13.69 -12.25 -5.02
CA LEU A 154 14.51 -12.76 -3.94
C LEU A 154 13.65 -13.70 -3.10
N HIS A 155 14.11 -14.94 -2.97
CA HIS A 155 13.46 -15.96 -2.16
C HIS A 155 14.15 -16.03 -0.79
N GLN A 156 13.38 -15.93 0.29
CA GLN A 156 13.82 -16.15 1.66
C GLN A 156 12.93 -17.23 2.31
N HIS A 157 13.31 -17.70 3.50
CA HIS A 157 12.53 -18.75 4.16
C HIS A 157 11.15 -18.26 4.61
N GLY A 158 11.06 -17.06 5.19
CA GLY A 158 9.81 -16.50 5.75
C GLY A 158 9.02 -15.57 4.82
N PHE A 159 9.61 -15.15 3.70
CA PHE A 159 9.00 -14.23 2.75
C PHE A 159 9.65 -14.33 1.37
N ILE A 160 9.02 -13.74 0.37
CA ILE A 160 9.58 -13.55 -0.98
C ILE A 160 9.39 -12.09 -1.36
N THR A 161 10.43 -11.44 -1.84
CA THR A 161 10.40 -10.01 -2.20
C THR A 161 10.88 -9.78 -3.63
N ALA A 162 10.22 -8.91 -4.38
CA ALA A 162 10.75 -8.38 -5.62
C ALA A 162 11.57 -7.13 -5.32
N TYR A 163 12.83 -7.09 -5.76
CA TYR A 163 13.75 -5.99 -5.53
C TYR A 163 14.08 -5.28 -6.83
N SER A 164 13.91 -3.96 -6.85
CA SER A 164 14.28 -3.10 -7.98
C SER A 164 15.73 -2.64 -7.82
N THR A 165 16.56 -3.02 -8.80
CA THR A 165 17.99 -2.63 -8.84
C THR A 165 18.18 -1.18 -9.26
N LEU A 166 17.15 -0.55 -9.83
CA LEU A 166 17.18 0.87 -10.25
C LEU A 166 16.85 1.82 -9.10
N THR A 167 15.82 1.49 -8.31
CA THR A 167 15.36 2.33 -7.19
C THR A 167 15.98 1.93 -5.86
N HIS A 168 16.72 0.82 -5.83
CA HIS A 168 17.32 0.22 -4.64
C HIS A 168 16.30 -0.11 -3.54
N THR A 169 15.06 -0.41 -3.94
CA THR A 169 13.94 -0.68 -3.03
C THR A 169 13.17 -1.92 -3.47
N PRO A 170 12.48 -2.61 -2.54
CA PRO A 170 11.54 -3.65 -2.91
C PRO A 170 10.30 -3.07 -3.61
N VAL A 171 9.86 -3.73 -4.68
CA VAL A 171 8.63 -3.44 -5.42
C VAL A 171 7.42 -4.01 -4.68
N TRP A 172 7.56 -5.22 -4.15
CA TRP A 172 6.57 -5.87 -3.30
C TRP A 172 7.24 -6.95 -2.45
N SER A 173 6.64 -7.29 -1.30
CA SER A 173 7.00 -8.43 -0.46
C SER A 173 5.75 -9.26 -0.19
N SER A 174 5.87 -10.59 -0.27
CA SER A 174 4.79 -11.54 0.00
C SER A 174 5.21 -12.54 1.08
N PHE A 175 4.34 -12.75 2.05
CA PHE A 175 4.53 -13.72 3.12
C PHE A 175 3.17 -14.28 3.58
N THR A 176 3.20 -15.40 4.29
CA THR A 176 2.01 -16.12 4.74
C THR A 176 2.18 -16.46 6.20
N LEU A 177 1.18 -16.08 7.00
CA LEU A 177 1.13 -16.32 8.43
C LEU A 177 0.04 -17.35 8.71
N ASP A 178 0.40 -18.39 9.47
CA ASP A 178 -0.53 -19.42 9.91
C ASP A 178 -1.16 -19.04 11.25
N LYS A 179 -2.34 -19.58 11.58
CA LYS A 179 -3.07 -19.26 12.82
C LYS A 179 -2.23 -19.45 14.10
N THR A 180 -1.32 -20.41 14.11
CA THR A 180 -0.44 -20.73 15.24
C THR A 180 0.86 -19.92 15.23
N ALA A 181 0.99 -18.90 14.38
CA ALA A 181 2.18 -18.05 14.38
C ALA A 181 2.32 -17.35 15.74
N GLU A 182 3.38 -17.69 16.47
CA GLU A 182 3.74 -17.01 17.71
C GLU A 182 4.39 -15.66 17.41
N SER A 183 4.20 -14.71 18.33
CA SER A 183 4.87 -13.41 18.30
C SER A 183 6.38 -13.60 18.46
N SER A 184 7.11 -13.73 17.35
CA SER A 184 8.56 -13.62 17.37
C SER A 184 8.95 -12.15 17.54
N PRO A 185 9.88 -11.81 18.44
CA PRO A 185 10.32 -10.43 18.61
C PRO A 185 10.92 -9.91 17.30
N VAL A 186 10.44 -8.75 16.84
CA VAL A 186 10.97 -8.06 15.67
C VAL A 186 12.39 -7.61 15.96
N ILE A 187 13.35 -8.10 15.18
CA ILE A 187 14.75 -7.66 15.28
C ILE A 187 14.92 -6.40 14.43
N SER A 188 14.89 -5.22 15.07
CA SER A 188 14.96 -3.92 14.36
C SER A 188 16.37 -3.57 13.87
N ASP A 189 17.41 -3.96 14.61
CA ASP A 189 18.76 -3.39 14.44
C ASP A 189 19.75 -4.33 13.75
N CYS A 190 19.27 -5.41 13.13
CA CYS A 190 20.12 -6.39 12.48
C CYS A 190 19.98 -6.39 10.95
N LEU A 191 20.74 -5.50 10.32
CA LEU A 191 20.83 -5.37 8.87
C LEU A 191 22.09 -6.03 8.32
N ARG A 192 21.97 -6.71 7.18
CA ARG A 192 23.09 -7.33 6.46
C ARG A 192 23.00 -7.00 4.97
N ALA A 193 24.12 -6.96 4.25
CA ALA A 193 24.09 -6.89 2.79
C ALA A 193 23.56 -8.20 2.15
N ASP A 194 22.76 -8.10 1.08
CA ASP A 194 22.31 -9.26 0.31
C ASP A 194 23.39 -9.64 -0.71
N ILE A 195 23.94 -10.86 -0.61
CA ILE A 195 25.00 -11.33 -1.53
C ILE A 195 24.52 -11.50 -2.99
N ARG A 196 23.20 -11.51 -3.21
CA ARG A 196 22.59 -11.61 -4.55
C ARG A 196 22.49 -10.25 -5.24
N ILE A 197 22.60 -9.16 -4.49
CA ILE A 197 22.53 -7.81 -5.02
C ILE A 197 23.95 -7.20 -4.97
N PRO A 198 24.49 -6.74 -6.11
CA PRO A 198 25.74 -6.00 -6.12
C PRO A 198 25.72 -4.77 -5.19
N ALA A 199 26.86 -4.42 -4.61
CA ALA A 199 26.95 -3.28 -3.68
C ALA A 199 26.55 -1.94 -4.31
N ASN A 200 26.78 -1.76 -5.63
CA ASN A 200 26.38 -0.55 -6.36
C ASN A 200 24.87 -0.48 -6.66
N GLN A 201 24.14 -1.57 -6.46
CA GLN A 201 22.69 -1.69 -6.63
C GLN A 201 21.98 -1.92 -5.29
N SER A 202 22.69 -1.81 -4.18
CA SER A 202 22.16 -2.02 -2.84
C SER A 202 22.00 -0.69 -2.12
N ALA A 203 20.90 -0.54 -1.37
CA ALA A 203 20.76 0.56 -0.42
C ALA A 203 21.70 0.35 0.78
N THR A 204 22.27 1.44 1.32
CA THR A 204 23.22 1.41 2.43
C THR A 204 22.61 2.05 3.69
N CYS A 205 22.99 1.56 4.88
CA CYS A 205 22.49 2.11 6.14
C CYS A 205 22.87 3.60 6.34
N GLU A 206 24.03 4.01 5.84
CA GLU A 206 24.50 5.40 5.93
C GLU A 206 23.56 6.38 5.21
N GLN A 207 22.96 5.97 4.09
CA GLN A 207 22.00 6.80 3.34
C GLN A 207 20.77 7.14 4.18
N PHE A 208 20.32 6.23 5.06
CA PHE A 208 19.18 6.47 5.94
C PHE A 208 19.58 7.19 7.23
N ASN A 209 20.75 6.87 7.80
CA ASN A 209 21.23 7.53 9.03
C ASN A 209 21.46 9.04 8.81
N ASN A 210 21.91 9.43 7.61
CA ASN A 210 22.16 10.82 7.26
C ASN A 210 20.88 11.59 6.85
N ALA A 211 19.74 10.91 6.69
CA ALA A 211 18.50 11.51 6.19
C ALA A 211 17.63 12.18 7.27
N GLY A 212 18.02 12.11 8.55
CA GLY A 212 17.43 12.85 9.68
C GLY A 212 16.00 12.43 10.05
N ASN A 213 15.02 12.80 9.22
CA ASN A 213 13.59 12.56 9.45
C ASN A 213 13.08 11.24 8.84
N ILE A 214 13.93 10.53 8.11
CA ILE A 214 13.57 9.35 7.36
C ILE A 214 14.36 8.17 7.93
N THR A 215 13.68 7.25 8.62
CA THR A 215 14.30 6.00 9.08
C THR A 215 13.90 4.83 8.18
N HIS A 216 14.47 3.65 8.41
CA HIS A 216 14.11 2.44 7.69
C HIS A 216 13.17 1.54 8.52
N VAL A 217 12.31 0.78 7.85
CA VAL A 217 11.37 -0.23 8.36
C VAL A 217 11.30 -1.38 7.35
N PHE A 218 10.93 -2.57 7.79
CA PHE A 218 10.79 -3.75 6.92
C PHE A 218 9.39 -3.84 6.32
N LEU A 219 9.25 -4.39 5.10
CA LEU A 219 7.92 -4.65 4.49
C LEU A 219 7.20 -5.87 5.09
N PHE A 220 7.92 -6.67 5.84
CA PHE A 220 7.48 -7.91 6.48
C PHE A 220 8.07 -7.92 7.90
N PRO A 221 7.44 -8.61 8.87
CA PRO A 221 7.98 -8.72 10.23
C PRO A 221 9.23 -9.63 10.22
N PRO A 222 10.44 -9.11 10.49
CA PRO A 222 11.65 -9.93 10.47
C PRO A 222 11.78 -10.77 11.75
N SER A 223 11.91 -12.10 11.59
CA SER A 223 12.33 -13.01 12.66
C SER A 223 13.84 -13.30 12.64
N GLU A 224 14.54 -12.85 11.59
CA GLU A 224 15.97 -13.03 11.34
C GLU A 224 16.55 -11.72 10.80
N CYS A 225 17.88 -11.55 10.83
CA CYS A 225 18.55 -10.39 10.25
C CYS A 225 18.33 -10.31 8.73
N VAL A 226 17.93 -9.15 8.21
CA VAL A 226 17.49 -9.03 6.81
C VAL A 226 18.26 -7.99 6.02
N CYS A 227 18.21 -8.15 4.70
CA CYS A 227 18.99 -7.37 3.75
C CYS A 227 18.22 -6.29 2.99
N ALA A 228 16.90 -6.15 3.23
CA ALA A 228 16.05 -5.23 2.50
C ALA A 228 15.37 -4.22 3.44
N CYS A 229 15.81 -2.97 3.36
CA CYS A 229 15.23 -1.83 4.07
C CYS A 229 14.18 -1.13 3.20
N VAL A 230 13.11 -0.64 3.83
CA VAL A 230 12.12 0.27 3.24
C VAL A 230 12.00 1.51 4.11
N LEU A 231 11.43 2.59 3.59
CA LEU A 231 11.33 3.88 4.27
C LEU A 231 10.21 3.87 5.34
N ASN A 232 10.46 4.49 6.49
CA ASN A 232 9.63 4.33 7.69
C ASN A 232 8.17 4.76 7.54
N LEU A 233 7.25 3.93 8.06
CA LEU A 233 5.92 4.35 8.45
C LEU A 233 5.62 3.83 9.87
N LEU A 234 5.44 4.72 10.86
CA LEU A 234 5.07 4.34 12.24
C LEU A 234 3.80 3.46 12.27
N GLN A 235 2.88 3.70 11.33
CA GLN A 235 1.63 2.93 11.19
C GLN A 235 1.88 1.49 10.72
N LEU A 236 2.92 1.24 9.92
CA LEU A 236 3.29 -0.11 9.48
C LEU A 236 3.88 -0.94 10.62
N VAL A 237 4.58 -0.31 11.57
CA VAL A 237 5.16 -1.01 12.75
C VAL A 237 4.05 -1.60 13.62
N TYR A 238 3.08 -0.78 14.05
CA TYR A 238 1.95 -1.27 14.85
C TYR A 238 1.11 -2.30 14.08
N PHE A 239 0.93 -2.09 12.77
CA PHE A 239 0.26 -3.05 11.91
C PHE A 239 0.98 -4.42 11.92
N GLN A 240 2.31 -4.43 11.76
CA GLN A 240 3.10 -5.65 11.68
C GLN A 240 3.16 -6.40 13.01
N GLU A 241 3.33 -5.69 14.12
CA GLU A 241 3.51 -6.31 15.44
C GLU A 241 2.20 -6.76 16.07
N VAL A 242 1.11 -6.01 15.87
CA VAL A 242 -0.15 -6.24 16.60
C VAL A 242 -1.28 -6.67 15.67
N LEU A 243 -1.56 -5.91 14.61
CA LEU A 243 -2.74 -6.15 13.77
C LEU A 243 -2.61 -7.40 12.89
N LEU A 244 -1.40 -7.71 12.40
CA LEU A 244 -1.16 -8.94 11.64
C LEU A 244 -1.49 -10.19 12.46
N LEU A 245 -1.05 -10.26 13.72
CA LEU A 245 -1.36 -11.41 14.60
C LEU A 245 -2.86 -11.50 14.89
N LYS A 246 -3.51 -10.36 15.16
CA LYS A 246 -4.97 -10.28 15.34
C LYS A 246 -5.70 -10.84 14.12
N TYR A 247 -5.38 -10.37 12.91
CA TYR A 247 -6.03 -10.82 11.68
C TYR A 247 -5.70 -12.27 11.34
N THR A 248 -4.47 -12.71 11.55
CA THR A 248 -4.07 -14.11 11.33
C THR A 248 -4.92 -15.07 12.17
N SER A 249 -5.17 -14.72 13.43
CA SER A 249 -6.04 -15.49 14.33
C SER A 249 -7.51 -15.48 13.87
N GLN A 250 -8.04 -14.30 13.51
CA GLN A 250 -9.45 -14.11 13.09
C GLN A 250 -9.82 -14.76 11.74
N TYR A 251 -8.84 -14.97 10.86
CA TYR A 251 -9.05 -15.47 9.49
C TYR A 251 -8.45 -16.86 9.24
N ASN A 252 -7.99 -17.56 10.29
CA ASN A 252 -7.40 -18.89 10.18
C ASN A 252 -6.20 -18.95 9.21
N GLY A 253 -5.30 -17.97 9.34
CA GLY A 253 -4.15 -17.79 8.46
C GLY A 253 -4.43 -16.84 7.30
N ILE A 254 -3.43 -16.03 6.97
CA ILE A 254 -3.51 -14.98 5.96
C ILE A 254 -2.27 -14.97 5.08
N ASN A 255 -2.45 -14.71 3.79
CA ASN A 255 -1.37 -14.29 2.91
C ASN A 255 -1.38 -12.77 2.81
N VAL A 256 -0.20 -12.18 2.87
CA VAL A 256 0.01 -10.74 2.95
C VAL A 256 0.96 -10.33 1.83
N VAL A 257 0.54 -9.35 1.02
CA VAL A 257 1.41 -8.69 0.06
C VAL A 257 1.50 -7.20 0.38
N THR A 258 2.71 -6.68 0.55
CA THR A 258 2.97 -5.27 0.88
C THR A 258 3.94 -4.65 -0.12
N GLY A 259 3.92 -3.33 -0.25
CA GLY A 259 4.89 -2.63 -1.10
C GLY A 259 4.70 -1.11 -1.13
N PRO A 260 5.71 -0.37 -1.63
CA PRO A 260 5.64 1.07 -1.78
C PRO A 260 4.73 1.49 -2.95
N VAL A 261 4.26 2.73 -2.89
CA VAL A 261 3.43 3.36 -3.92
C VAL A 261 3.90 4.80 -4.15
N TYR A 262 4.03 5.18 -5.41
CA TYR A 262 4.46 6.51 -5.85
C TYR A 262 3.34 7.16 -6.67
N ASP A 263 2.68 8.17 -6.09
CA ASP A 263 1.55 8.93 -6.67
C ASP A 263 1.60 10.40 -6.19
N TYR A 264 2.66 11.10 -6.60
CA TYR A 264 2.91 12.53 -6.32
C TYR A 264 1.95 13.44 -7.06
N ASN A 265 1.44 13.00 -8.20
CA ASN A 265 0.48 13.75 -9.01
C ASN A 265 -0.99 13.55 -8.55
N PHE A 266 -1.22 12.67 -7.57
CA PHE A 266 -2.50 12.34 -6.94
C PHE A 266 -3.62 11.94 -7.91
N ASP A 267 -3.28 11.30 -9.03
CA ASP A 267 -4.22 10.77 -10.04
C ASP A 267 -4.66 9.32 -9.79
N GLY A 268 -4.08 8.66 -8.78
CA GLY A 268 -4.41 7.28 -8.42
C GLY A 268 -3.80 6.24 -9.34
N ARG A 269 -2.74 6.60 -10.08
CA ARG A 269 -1.92 5.71 -10.91
C ARG A 269 -0.47 5.74 -10.44
N PHE A 270 0.29 4.73 -10.84
CA PHE A 270 1.73 4.72 -10.59
C PHE A 270 2.42 5.83 -11.40
N ASP A 271 3.35 6.53 -10.76
CA ASP A 271 4.17 7.57 -11.39
C ASP A 271 5.31 6.99 -12.24
N SER A 272 5.65 7.70 -13.31
CA SER A 272 6.92 7.54 -14.02
C SER A 272 8.09 8.15 -13.24
N PRO A 273 9.36 7.77 -13.53
CA PRO A 273 10.53 8.31 -12.83
C PRO A 273 10.60 9.84 -12.85
N GLU A 274 10.12 10.49 -13.91
CA GLU A 274 10.12 11.95 -14.07
C GLU A 274 9.07 12.65 -13.18
N GLN A 275 8.04 11.91 -12.74
CA GLN A 275 6.98 12.43 -11.88
C GLN A 275 7.31 12.33 -10.39
N ILE A 276 8.28 11.51 -10.01
CA ILE A 276 8.72 11.33 -8.62
C ILE A 276 9.50 12.57 -8.18
N GLN A 277 9.04 13.20 -7.08
CA GLN A 277 9.56 14.50 -6.65
C GLN A 277 10.53 14.42 -5.46
N GLU A 278 10.43 13.39 -4.63
CA GLU A 278 11.17 13.30 -3.37
C GLU A 278 12.02 12.03 -3.31
N PHE A 279 13.27 12.21 -2.89
CA PHE A 279 14.28 11.18 -2.79
C PHE A 279 15.02 11.31 -1.46
N VAL A 280 15.52 10.19 -0.94
CA VAL A 280 16.36 10.20 0.28
C VAL A 280 17.63 11.00 0.00
N ALA A 281 17.92 11.95 0.88
CA ALA A 281 19.02 12.91 0.73
C ALA A 281 20.35 12.21 0.39
N GLY A 282 21.00 12.66 -0.69
CA GLY A 282 22.29 12.10 -1.13
C GLY A 282 22.18 10.73 -1.82
N SER A 283 20.99 10.30 -2.25
CA SER A 283 20.78 9.03 -2.95
C SER A 283 19.75 9.14 -4.08
N SER A 284 19.61 8.07 -4.87
CA SER A 284 18.57 7.91 -5.90
C SER A 284 17.34 7.13 -5.39
N ILE A 285 17.19 6.95 -4.07
CA ILE A 285 16.12 6.15 -3.47
C ILE A 285 14.85 7.02 -3.39
N PRO A 286 13.77 6.67 -4.12
CA PRO A 286 12.55 7.46 -4.12
C PRO A 286 11.74 7.26 -2.83
N VAL A 287 11.12 8.33 -2.33
CA VAL A 287 10.28 8.28 -1.13
C VAL A 287 8.86 7.85 -1.51
N PRO A 288 8.29 6.77 -0.95
CA PRO A 288 6.92 6.38 -1.28
C PRO A 288 5.93 7.43 -0.80
N THR A 289 4.89 7.70 -1.56
CA THR A 289 3.77 8.53 -1.10
C THR A 289 2.79 7.73 -0.24
N HIS A 290 2.68 6.42 -0.50
CA HIS A 290 1.80 5.50 0.21
C HIS A 290 2.48 4.13 0.32
N TYR A 291 1.94 3.28 1.19
CA TYR A 291 2.21 1.86 1.23
C TYR A 291 0.92 1.08 1.03
N PHE A 292 0.98 0.04 0.22
CA PHE A 292 -0.14 -0.87 0.08
C PHE A 292 0.03 -2.09 0.96
N VAL A 293 -1.10 -2.63 1.41
CA VAL A 293 -1.20 -3.94 2.06
C VAL A 293 -2.38 -4.67 1.44
N VAL A 294 -2.18 -5.90 0.98
CA VAL A 294 -3.24 -6.78 0.47
C VAL A 294 -3.24 -8.05 1.33
N LEU A 295 -4.27 -8.18 2.16
CA LEU A 295 -4.54 -9.37 2.97
C LEU A 295 -5.48 -10.29 2.19
N THR A 296 -5.13 -11.56 2.12
CA THR A 296 -5.95 -12.60 1.48
C THR A 296 -6.13 -13.76 2.44
N SER A 297 -7.37 -14.22 2.59
CA SER A 297 -7.75 -15.39 3.39
C SER A 297 -8.83 -16.21 2.69
N CYS A 298 -9.17 -17.36 3.25
CA CYS A 298 -10.33 -18.11 2.80
C CYS A 298 -11.63 -17.49 3.34
N LYS A 299 -12.68 -17.41 2.53
CA LYS A 299 -14.00 -16.95 3.00
C LYS A 299 -14.60 -17.91 4.03
N ASN A 300 -14.25 -19.20 3.94
CA ASN A 300 -14.61 -20.20 4.93
C ASN A 300 -13.52 -20.28 6.00
N ASP A 301 -13.82 -19.79 7.20
CA ASP A 301 -12.88 -19.71 8.34
C ASP A 301 -12.38 -21.09 8.83
N THR A 302 -12.97 -22.19 8.37
CA THR A 302 -12.50 -23.56 8.69
C THR A 302 -11.29 -23.98 7.86
N GLN A 303 -11.08 -23.37 6.70
CA GLN A 303 -9.96 -23.66 5.79
C GLN A 303 -8.87 -22.63 5.95
N THR A 304 -7.62 -23.04 5.78
CA THR A 304 -6.48 -22.12 5.70
C THR A 304 -6.44 -21.46 4.33
N VAL A 305 -5.69 -20.35 4.22
CA VAL A 305 -5.49 -19.67 2.94
C VAL A 305 -4.79 -20.56 1.89
N SER A 306 -3.94 -21.51 2.31
CA SER A 306 -3.21 -22.43 1.44
C SER A 306 -4.08 -23.55 0.85
N GLU A 307 -5.12 -23.98 1.58
CA GLU A 307 -6.00 -25.09 1.19
C GLU A 307 -7.40 -24.61 0.79
N CYS A 308 -7.57 -23.30 0.57
CA CYS A 308 -8.87 -22.71 0.32
C CYS A 308 -9.48 -23.18 -1.01
N SER A 309 -10.45 -24.09 -0.92
CA SER A 309 -11.26 -24.53 -2.06
C SER A 309 -12.49 -23.64 -2.28
N ALA A 310 -12.91 -22.89 -1.25
CA ALA A 310 -14.02 -21.94 -1.31
C ALA A 310 -13.61 -20.62 -2.00
N GLU A 311 -14.52 -19.64 -2.08
CA GLU A 311 -14.19 -18.28 -2.53
C GLU A 311 -13.12 -17.65 -1.62
N LEU A 312 -12.22 -16.84 -2.20
CA LEU A 312 -11.27 -16.04 -1.43
C LEU A 312 -11.96 -14.82 -0.82
N GLN A 313 -11.38 -14.31 0.27
CA GLN A 313 -11.71 -13.02 0.85
C GLN A 313 -10.45 -12.17 0.91
N THR A 314 -10.59 -10.90 0.53
CA THR A 314 -9.48 -9.94 0.56
C THR A 314 -9.85 -8.69 1.36
N VAL A 315 -8.86 -8.11 2.02
CA VAL A 315 -8.90 -6.77 2.59
C VAL A 315 -7.64 -6.05 2.16
N SER A 316 -7.76 -4.85 1.59
CA SER A 316 -6.60 -4.07 1.16
C SER A 316 -6.63 -2.66 1.70
N PHE A 317 -5.44 -2.09 1.89
CA PHE A 317 -5.23 -0.77 2.46
C PHE A 317 -4.22 0.00 1.60
N LEU A 318 -4.43 1.31 1.47
CA LEU A 318 -3.48 2.26 0.87
C LEU A 318 -3.15 3.32 1.92
N LEU A 319 -2.10 3.07 2.69
CA LEU A 319 -1.70 3.89 3.84
C LEU A 319 -0.87 5.08 3.37
N PRO A 320 -1.25 6.33 3.71
CA PRO A 320 -0.46 7.50 3.33
C PRO A 320 0.86 7.56 4.09
N HIS A 321 1.96 7.80 3.38
CA HIS A 321 3.27 8.01 3.95
C HIS A 321 3.44 9.47 4.37
N ARG A 322 3.33 9.71 5.68
CA ARG A 322 3.37 11.05 6.28
C ARG A 322 4.36 11.08 7.43
N SER A 323 5.02 12.23 7.58
CA SER A 323 5.94 12.52 8.70
C SER A 323 5.22 12.73 10.03
N ASP A 324 3.90 12.96 10.02
CA ASP A 324 3.08 13.16 11.21
C ASP A 324 1.87 12.22 11.23
N ASN A 325 1.36 11.95 12.44
CA ASN A 325 0.10 11.22 12.67
C ASN A 325 -1.05 12.17 12.99
N MET A 326 -1.01 13.40 12.45
CA MET A 326 -2.03 14.40 12.77
C MET A 326 -3.42 13.92 12.38
N GLU A 327 -3.57 13.17 11.29
CA GLU A 327 -4.86 12.61 10.83
C GLU A 327 -5.64 11.85 11.92
N SER A 328 -4.91 11.16 12.79
CA SER A 328 -5.46 10.38 13.89
C SER A 328 -5.75 11.20 15.14
N CYS A 329 -5.31 12.46 15.21
CA CYS A 329 -5.31 13.25 16.43
C CYS A 329 -4.65 12.50 17.59
N ALA A 330 -3.45 11.98 17.33
CA ALA A 330 -2.70 11.06 18.18
C ALA A 330 -2.29 11.68 19.54
N VAL A 331 -3.25 11.82 20.45
CA VAL A 331 -3.06 12.16 21.87
C VAL A 331 -3.11 10.90 22.75
N SER A 332 -3.50 9.76 22.17
CA SER A 332 -3.69 8.46 22.82
C SER A 332 -2.72 7.38 22.28
N PRO A 333 -2.52 6.27 23.00
CA PRO A 333 -1.67 5.16 22.55
C PRO A 333 -2.08 4.62 21.17
N GLU A 334 -1.11 4.09 20.42
CA GLU A 334 -1.25 3.59 19.05
C GLU A 334 -2.44 2.63 18.87
N SER A 335 -2.74 1.83 19.90
CA SER A 335 -3.84 0.87 19.92
C SER A 335 -5.22 1.47 19.73
N GLN A 336 -5.42 2.74 20.03
CA GLN A 336 -6.73 3.39 19.93
C GLN A 336 -7.00 3.98 18.55
N TRP A 337 -5.96 4.31 17.79
CA TRP A 337 -6.11 5.07 16.55
C TRP A 337 -5.55 4.36 15.31
N ALA A 338 -4.59 3.44 15.46
CA ALA A 338 -3.92 2.80 14.32
C ALA A 338 -4.87 1.91 13.50
N GLU A 339 -5.67 1.06 14.14
CA GLU A 339 -6.66 0.23 13.43
C GLU A 339 -7.77 1.08 12.79
N PRO A 340 -8.41 2.05 13.47
CA PRO A 340 -9.35 2.96 12.81
C PRO A 340 -8.77 3.72 11.61
N LEU A 341 -7.50 4.18 11.69
CA LEU A 341 -6.82 4.84 10.58
C LEU A 341 -6.61 3.87 9.41
N LEU A 342 -6.16 2.65 9.68
CA LEU A 342 -6.01 1.59 8.68
C LEU A 342 -7.33 1.34 7.94
N TRP A 343 -8.44 1.19 8.67
CA TRP A 343 -9.76 0.98 8.07
C TRP A 343 -10.31 2.22 7.35
N MET A 344 -9.91 3.44 7.75
CA MET A 344 -10.25 4.66 7.01
C MET A 344 -9.66 4.65 5.60
N HIS A 345 -8.44 4.14 5.48
CA HIS A 345 -7.65 3.99 4.25
C HIS A 345 -7.83 2.63 3.56
N GLN A 346 -8.90 1.91 3.89
CA GLN A 346 -9.31 0.73 3.15
C GLN A 346 -9.51 1.06 1.65
N SER A 347 -9.02 0.19 0.79
CA SER A 347 -9.09 0.30 -0.66
C SER A 347 -9.53 -1.02 -1.28
N ARG A 348 -9.90 -1.01 -2.57
CA ARG A 348 -10.10 -2.24 -3.33
C ARG A 348 -8.74 -2.75 -3.81
N VAL A 349 -8.60 -4.06 -4.03
CA VAL A 349 -7.37 -4.59 -4.65
C VAL A 349 -7.16 -3.93 -6.01
N ARG A 350 -8.24 -3.62 -6.75
CA ARG A 350 -8.14 -2.89 -8.01
C ARG A 350 -7.54 -1.48 -7.88
N ASP A 351 -7.79 -0.80 -6.77
CA ASP A 351 -7.18 0.51 -6.52
C ASP A 351 -5.67 0.35 -6.27
N VAL A 352 -5.27 -0.71 -5.56
CA VAL A 352 -3.86 -1.08 -5.37
C VAL A 352 -3.17 -1.39 -6.69
N GLU A 353 -3.81 -2.17 -7.57
CA GLU A 353 -3.27 -2.51 -8.89
C GLU A 353 -2.99 -1.27 -9.75
N TRP A 354 -3.92 -0.32 -9.76
CA TRP A 354 -3.77 0.91 -10.54
C TRP A 354 -2.65 1.80 -10.04
N ILE A 355 -2.56 1.99 -8.73
CA ILE A 355 -1.61 2.93 -8.13
C ILE A 355 -0.19 2.33 -8.00
N SER A 356 -0.06 0.99 -7.97
CA SER A 356 1.25 0.31 -7.91
C SER A 356 1.75 -0.18 -9.27
N GLY A 357 0.87 -0.30 -10.27
CA GLY A 357 1.23 -0.92 -11.55
C GLY A 357 1.49 -2.43 -11.44
N LEU A 358 0.84 -3.09 -10.49
CA LEU A 358 0.89 -4.54 -10.28
C LEU A 358 -0.43 -5.20 -10.70
N ASP A 359 -0.38 -6.48 -11.07
CA ASP A 359 -1.58 -7.32 -11.21
C ASP A 359 -1.45 -8.58 -10.34
N PHE A 360 -2.46 -8.83 -9.51
CA PHE A 360 -2.45 -9.93 -8.53
C PHE A 360 -3.24 -11.15 -9.02
N PHE A 361 -2.97 -12.32 -8.41
CA PHE A 361 -3.74 -13.56 -8.53
C PHE A 361 -3.73 -14.27 -9.90
N GLN A 362 -2.82 -13.92 -10.83
CA GLN A 362 -2.79 -14.53 -12.17
C GLN A 362 -2.58 -16.05 -12.15
N ASP A 363 -1.80 -16.57 -11.21
CA ASP A 363 -1.49 -18.02 -11.14
C ASP A 363 -2.39 -18.77 -10.13
N SER A 364 -3.47 -18.15 -9.66
CA SER A 364 -4.40 -18.73 -8.68
C SER A 364 -5.27 -19.89 -9.22
N LYS A 365 -5.22 -20.17 -10.54
CA LYS A 365 -6.05 -21.16 -11.27
C LYS A 365 -7.56 -20.95 -11.16
N ARG A 366 -8.01 -19.84 -10.56
CA ARG A 366 -9.43 -19.51 -10.40
C ARG A 366 -9.99 -18.83 -11.65
N PRO A 367 -11.30 -18.92 -11.91
CA PRO A 367 -11.93 -18.23 -13.02
C PRO A 367 -11.68 -16.72 -12.99
N ILE A 368 -11.33 -16.12 -14.13
CA ILE A 368 -11.00 -14.69 -14.23
C ILE A 368 -12.15 -13.81 -13.74
N ALA A 369 -13.39 -14.19 -14.02
CA ALA A 369 -14.58 -13.46 -13.54
C ALA A 369 -14.69 -13.44 -12.00
N GLU A 370 -14.32 -14.53 -11.32
CA GLU A 370 -14.27 -14.60 -9.86
C GLU A 370 -13.19 -13.66 -9.32
N LEU A 371 -11.99 -13.70 -9.93
CA LEU A 371 -10.88 -12.83 -9.54
C LEU A 371 -11.20 -11.36 -9.74
N LEU A 372 -11.87 -10.99 -10.84
CA LEU A 372 -12.31 -9.62 -11.08
C LEU A 372 -13.33 -9.17 -10.03
N ARG A 373 -14.28 -10.03 -9.65
CA ARG A 373 -15.24 -9.74 -8.58
C ARG A 373 -14.56 -9.55 -7.22
N LEU A 374 -13.55 -10.38 -6.92
CA LEU A 374 -12.72 -10.24 -5.72
C LEU A 374 -11.99 -8.89 -5.73
N LYS A 375 -11.32 -8.56 -6.84
CA LYS A 375 -10.52 -7.34 -6.99
C LYS A 375 -11.34 -6.05 -6.88
N THR A 376 -12.61 -6.08 -7.30
CA THR A 376 -13.50 -4.91 -7.26
C THR A 376 -14.56 -4.96 -6.17
N ARG A 377 -14.44 -5.87 -5.19
CA ARG A 377 -15.41 -6.00 -4.11
C ARG A 377 -15.59 -4.64 -3.40
N PRO A 378 -16.83 -4.14 -3.23
CA PRO A 378 -17.05 -2.85 -2.58
C PRO A 378 -16.48 -2.83 -1.17
N THR A 379 -15.74 -1.78 -0.83
CA THR A 379 -15.13 -1.63 0.50
C THR A 379 -16.19 -1.60 1.61
N ALA A 380 -17.37 -1.05 1.32
CA ALA A 380 -18.53 -1.05 2.21
C ALA A 380 -19.11 -2.44 2.52
N ALA A 381 -18.68 -3.52 1.84
CA ALA A 381 -19.08 -4.89 2.13
C ALA A 381 -18.00 -5.68 2.90
N ILE A 382 -16.97 -4.99 3.40
CA ILE A 382 -15.83 -5.55 4.11
C ILE A 382 -15.67 -4.73 5.39
N HIS A 383 -15.87 -5.38 6.53
CA HIS A 383 -15.81 -4.75 7.85
C HIS A 383 -14.87 -5.53 8.76
N PRO A 384 -14.32 -4.89 9.81
CA PRO A 384 -13.61 -5.61 10.86
C PRO A 384 -14.51 -6.70 11.44
N LYS A 385 -13.96 -7.90 11.66
CA LYS A 385 -14.63 -8.91 12.49
C LYS A 385 -14.61 -8.41 13.94
N ALA A 386 -15.78 -8.48 14.59
CA ALA A 386 -15.96 -8.10 15.98
C ALA A 386 -15.11 -8.95 16.94
#